data_AF-A0A140L170-F1
#
_entry.id   AF-A0A140L170-F1
#
_cell.length_a   1.000
_cell.length_b   1.000
_cell.length_c   1.000
_cell.angle_alpha   90.00
_cell.angle_beta   90.00
_cell.angle_gamma   90.00
#
_symmetry.space_group_name_H-M   'P 1'
#
loop_
_entity.id
_entity.type
_entity.pdbx_description
1 polymer ?
#
loop_
_entity_poly.entity_id
_entity_poly.type
_entity_poly.pdbx_seq_one_letter_code
_entity_poly.pdbx_strand_id
1 'polypeptide(L)'
;MFIDRLIRQIQEKKSNVVVGLDPRLEMIPKFIREKHYGLYGKNLRAAAEALWEFNREIIESVYDIVPAVKPQIAFYEQYGLEGLEAYQRTCNLAKEKGLLVIGDIKRGDIGTTSKAYADAHLGMVQVEDEKLEAFSVDAVTVNPYLGDDCLKEFIGDIQTYQKGMFVLVKTSNPTSGQLQDLESGGMKIYEIVAQMVNRWSKETLGEYGYASVGAVVAATYPEQARTLRMLMPASYFLVPGYGAQGGTAKDILDCFDEKGLGAIINSSRDILYAYRKNPKEYGEEDFGKAARAETSRMREEINDALDENGKKYW
;
A
#
# COMPACT_ATOMS: atom_id res chain seq x y z
N MET A 1 -13.87 10.28 -4.97
CA MET A 1 -12.52 9.86 -5.41
C MET A 1 -12.01 8.68 -4.59
N PHE A 2 -10.87 8.05 -4.95
CA PHE A 2 -10.21 7.01 -4.13
C PHE A 2 -10.02 7.47 -2.68
N ILE A 3 -9.53 8.70 -2.48
CA ILE A 3 -9.24 9.22 -1.15
C ILE A 3 -10.49 9.32 -0.26
N ASP A 4 -11.64 9.73 -0.81
CA ASP A 4 -12.89 9.80 -0.04
C ASP A 4 -13.39 8.41 0.34
N ARG A 5 -13.25 7.43 -0.58
CA ARG A 5 -13.57 6.03 -0.29
C ARG A 5 -12.66 5.50 0.82
N LEU A 6 -11.37 5.82 0.76
CA LEU A 6 -10.39 5.41 1.77
C LEU A 6 -10.74 5.99 3.15
N ILE A 7 -11.02 7.29 3.23
CA ILE A 7 -11.38 7.96 4.48
C ILE A 7 -12.68 7.37 5.06
N ARG A 8 -13.70 7.13 4.23
CA ARG A 8 -14.94 6.47 4.69
C ARG A 8 -14.67 5.09 5.28
N GLN A 9 -13.84 4.27 4.62
CA GLN A 9 -13.50 2.95 5.17
C GLN A 9 -12.66 3.03 6.45
N ILE A 10 -11.74 4.00 6.55
CA ILE A 10 -10.97 4.25 7.78
C ILE A 10 -11.92 4.56 8.93
N GLN A 11 -12.91 5.42 8.70
CA GLN A 11 -13.91 5.82 9.70
C GLN A 11 -14.82 4.64 10.10
N GLU A 12 -15.33 3.90 9.12
CA GLU A 12 -16.22 2.75 9.34
C GLU A 12 -15.52 1.63 10.12
N LYS A 13 -14.28 1.29 9.73
CA LYS A 13 -13.51 0.18 10.30
C LYS A 13 -12.65 0.60 11.49
N LYS A 14 -12.61 1.90 11.79
CA LYS A 14 -11.78 2.54 12.83
C LYS A 14 -10.31 2.11 12.72
N SER A 15 -9.79 2.14 11.50
CA SER A 15 -8.52 1.49 11.16
C SER A 15 -7.78 2.23 10.05
N ASN A 16 -6.56 2.66 10.35
CA ASN A 16 -5.61 3.19 9.37
C ASN A 16 -4.66 2.10 8.85
N VAL A 17 -4.85 0.84 9.26
CA VAL A 17 -3.94 -0.27 8.93
C VAL A 17 -4.17 -0.72 7.48
N VAL A 18 -3.08 -0.97 6.76
CA VAL A 18 -3.11 -1.54 5.42
C VAL A 18 -2.28 -2.81 5.41
N VAL A 19 -2.91 -3.94 5.11
CA VAL A 19 -2.23 -5.23 5.04
C VAL A 19 -1.45 -5.34 3.73
N GLY A 20 -0.13 -5.46 3.82
CA GLY A 20 0.74 -5.73 2.68
C GLY A 20 0.67 -7.21 2.30
N LEU A 21 0.28 -7.51 1.07
CA LEU A 21 0.15 -8.86 0.54
C LEU A 21 1.42 -9.20 -0.25
N ASP A 22 2.51 -9.44 0.48
CA ASP A 22 3.85 -9.67 -0.08
C ASP A 22 4.32 -11.11 0.23
N PRO A 23 3.62 -12.14 -0.29
CA PRO A 23 3.86 -13.51 0.12
C PRO A 23 5.23 -14.01 -0.34
N ARG A 24 5.90 -14.72 0.55
CA ARG A 24 7.17 -15.43 0.36
C ARG A 24 6.90 -16.92 0.43
N LEU A 25 7.16 -17.63 -0.67
CA LEU A 25 6.86 -19.06 -0.77
C LEU A 25 7.47 -19.86 0.37
N GLU A 26 8.69 -19.58 0.79
CA GLU A 26 9.35 -20.24 1.93
C GLU A 26 8.64 -20.01 3.28
N MET A 27 7.85 -18.94 3.38
CA MET A 27 7.12 -18.56 4.57
C MET A 27 5.65 -19.02 4.59
N ILE A 28 5.12 -19.52 3.47
CA ILE A 28 3.76 -20.07 3.40
C ILE A 28 3.67 -21.39 4.19
N PRO A 29 2.56 -21.65 4.91
CA PRO A 29 2.29 -22.93 5.56
C PRO A 29 2.65 -24.14 4.69
N LYS A 30 3.29 -25.13 5.30
CA LYS A 30 3.78 -26.32 4.61
C LYS A 30 2.64 -27.08 3.94
N PHE A 31 1.48 -27.20 4.61
CA PHE A 31 0.33 -27.92 4.06
C PHE A 31 -0.20 -27.30 2.76
N ILE A 32 -0.22 -25.96 2.63
CA ILE A 32 -0.62 -25.27 1.39
C ILE A 32 0.37 -25.58 0.27
N ARG A 33 1.68 -25.50 0.56
CA ARG A 33 2.71 -25.81 -0.43
C ARG A 33 2.65 -27.25 -0.89
N GLU A 34 2.54 -28.19 0.04
CA GLU A 34 2.48 -29.62 -0.27
C GLU A 34 1.23 -29.98 -1.07
N LYS A 35 0.08 -29.36 -0.76
CA LYS A 35 -1.14 -29.48 -1.54
C LYS A 35 -0.90 -29.10 -3.01
N HIS A 36 -0.39 -27.90 -3.28
CA HIS A 36 -0.22 -27.45 -4.67
C HIS A 36 0.93 -28.16 -5.41
N TYR A 37 2.01 -28.52 -4.71
CA TYR A 37 3.06 -29.37 -5.30
C TYR A 37 2.54 -30.76 -5.66
N GLY A 38 1.63 -31.33 -4.86
CA GLY A 38 0.98 -32.61 -5.17
C GLY A 38 0.05 -32.53 -6.38
N LEU A 39 -0.66 -31.40 -6.56
CA LEU A 39 -1.61 -31.20 -7.66
C LEU A 39 -0.93 -30.88 -9.00
N TYR A 40 0.12 -30.06 -8.98
CA TYR A 40 0.69 -29.47 -10.20
C TYR A 40 2.16 -29.83 -10.43
N GLY A 41 2.81 -30.53 -9.50
CA GLY A 41 4.26 -30.70 -9.48
C GLY A 41 4.99 -29.46 -8.95
N LYS A 42 6.30 -29.57 -8.70
CA LYS A 42 7.12 -28.43 -8.23
C LYS A 42 7.50 -27.50 -9.38
N ASN A 43 6.65 -26.51 -9.67
CA ASN A 43 6.85 -25.53 -10.75
C ASN A 43 6.26 -24.15 -10.37
N LEU A 44 6.33 -23.18 -11.29
CA LEU A 44 5.84 -21.81 -11.07
C LEU A 44 4.33 -21.77 -10.84
N ARG A 45 3.54 -22.60 -11.52
CA ARG A 45 2.09 -22.72 -11.31
C ARG A 45 1.76 -23.12 -9.88
N ALA A 46 2.42 -24.16 -9.36
CA ALA A 46 2.19 -24.61 -7.99
C ALA A 46 2.59 -23.56 -6.95
N ALA A 47 3.69 -22.83 -7.20
CA ALA A 47 4.08 -21.71 -6.35
C ALA A 47 3.03 -20.59 -6.37
N ALA A 48 2.57 -20.19 -7.55
CA ALA A 48 1.56 -19.14 -7.72
C ALA A 48 0.21 -19.50 -7.08
N GLU A 49 -0.25 -20.74 -7.21
CA GLU A 49 -1.47 -21.20 -6.53
C GLU A 49 -1.31 -21.20 -5.00
N ALA A 50 -0.14 -21.58 -4.48
CA ALA A 50 0.14 -21.48 -3.06
C ALA A 50 0.14 -20.02 -2.56
N LEU A 51 0.69 -19.10 -3.34
CA LEU A 51 0.65 -17.65 -3.06
C LEU A 51 -0.79 -17.12 -3.03
N TRP A 52 -1.59 -17.50 -4.02
CA TRP A 52 -3.00 -17.10 -4.11
C TRP A 52 -3.83 -17.66 -2.95
N GLU A 53 -3.72 -18.96 -2.64
CA GLU A 53 -4.48 -19.59 -1.55
C GLU A 53 -4.13 -18.97 -0.20
N PHE A 54 -2.84 -18.71 0.03
CA PHE A 54 -2.37 -18.01 1.22
C PHE A 54 -2.96 -16.60 1.33
N ASN A 55 -2.87 -15.79 0.28
CA ASN A 55 -3.41 -14.43 0.29
C ASN A 55 -4.94 -14.40 0.42
N ARG A 56 -5.65 -15.36 -0.19
CA ARG A 56 -7.11 -15.48 -0.07
C ARG A 56 -7.49 -15.59 1.40
N GLU A 57 -6.90 -16.53 2.13
CA GLU A 57 -7.19 -16.73 3.55
C GLU A 57 -6.89 -15.48 4.39
N ILE A 58 -5.77 -14.80 4.10
CA ILE A 58 -5.42 -13.54 4.77
C ILE A 58 -6.49 -12.47 4.51
N ILE A 59 -6.89 -12.26 3.26
CA ILE A 59 -7.94 -11.29 2.90
C ILE A 59 -9.24 -11.63 3.63
N GLU A 60 -9.67 -12.90 3.58
CA GLU A 60 -10.89 -13.36 4.23
C GLU A 60 -10.85 -13.23 5.75
N SER A 61 -9.66 -13.23 6.34
CA SER A 61 -9.46 -13.04 7.78
C SER A 61 -9.45 -11.58 8.22
N VAL A 62 -9.25 -10.60 7.33
CA VAL A 62 -9.03 -9.19 7.71
C VAL A 62 -9.93 -8.17 7.02
N TYR A 63 -10.70 -8.56 6.00
CA TYR A 63 -11.39 -7.61 5.10
C TYR A 63 -12.34 -6.63 5.80
N ASP A 64 -12.94 -7.05 6.92
CA ASP A 64 -13.89 -6.28 7.73
C ASP A 64 -13.21 -5.34 8.75
N ILE A 65 -11.89 -5.44 8.95
CA ILE A 65 -11.14 -4.66 9.95
C ILE A 65 -10.07 -3.73 9.38
N VAL A 66 -9.83 -3.76 8.06
CA VAL A 66 -8.90 -2.84 7.39
C VAL A 66 -9.53 -2.15 6.18
N PRO A 67 -9.20 -0.88 5.88
CA PRO A 67 -9.73 -0.17 4.73
C PRO A 67 -9.14 -0.62 3.38
N ALA A 68 -7.92 -1.15 3.39
CA ALA A 68 -7.21 -1.46 2.16
C ALA A 68 -6.17 -2.57 2.33
N VAL A 69 -5.79 -3.17 1.20
CA VAL A 69 -4.62 -4.04 1.05
C VAL A 69 -3.64 -3.46 0.06
N LYS A 70 -2.36 -3.82 0.20
CA LYS A 70 -1.28 -3.32 -0.66
C LYS A 70 -0.39 -4.46 -1.18
N PRO A 71 -0.78 -5.17 -2.25
CA PRO A 71 0.08 -6.19 -2.85
C PRO A 71 1.31 -5.57 -3.54
N GLN A 72 2.51 -6.02 -3.19
CA GLN A 72 3.77 -5.68 -3.87
C GLN A 72 3.99 -6.60 -5.07
N ILE A 73 3.83 -6.04 -6.27
CA ILE A 73 3.81 -6.81 -7.53
C ILE A 73 5.09 -7.63 -7.77
N ALA A 74 6.24 -7.18 -7.27
CA ALA A 74 7.51 -7.90 -7.42
C ALA A 74 7.47 -9.32 -6.82
N PHE A 75 6.70 -9.54 -5.75
CA PHE A 75 6.54 -10.88 -5.16
C PHE A 75 5.76 -11.84 -6.05
N TYR A 76 5.04 -11.32 -7.03
CA TYR A 76 4.27 -12.07 -8.00
C TYR A 76 5.04 -12.19 -9.32
N GLU A 77 5.64 -11.10 -9.82
CA GLU A 77 6.41 -11.06 -11.07
C GLU A 77 7.52 -12.12 -11.12
N GLN A 78 8.15 -12.45 -9.98
CA GLN A 78 9.20 -13.49 -9.91
C GLN A 78 8.72 -14.89 -10.33
N TYR A 79 7.39 -15.12 -10.38
CA TYR A 79 6.78 -16.38 -10.84
C TYR A 79 6.21 -16.29 -12.27
N GLY A 80 6.55 -15.24 -13.03
CA GLY A 80 6.12 -15.04 -14.41
C GLY A 80 4.62 -14.83 -14.56
N LEU A 81 4.04 -15.35 -15.65
CA LEU A 81 2.62 -15.20 -15.95
C LEU A 81 1.71 -15.83 -14.87
N GLU A 82 2.10 -16.98 -14.33
CA GLU A 82 1.39 -17.67 -13.24
C GLU A 82 1.29 -16.76 -12.01
N GLY A 83 2.38 -16.07 -11.68
CA GLY A 83 2.40 -15.09 -10.58
C GLY A 83 1.53 -13.87 -10.86
N LEU A 84 1.57 -13.33 -12.08
CA LEU A 84 0.73 -12.19 -12.46
C LEU A 84 -0.77 -12.54 -12.46
N GLU A 85 -1.14 -13.77 -12.83
CA GLU A 85 -2.50 -14.26 -12.67
C GLU A 85 -2.90 -14.33 -11.18
N ALA A 86 -2.03 -14.85 -10.31
CA ALA A 86 -2.25 -14.85 -8.87
C ALA A 86 -2.37 -13.43 -8.29
N TYR A 87 -1.60 -12.45 -8.80
CA TYR A 87 -1.73 -11.04 -8.45
C TYR A 87 -3.10 -10.48 -8.82
N GLN A 88 -3.55 -10.72 -10.06
CA GLN A 88 -4.87 -10.26 -10.53
C GLN A 88 -5.99 -10.87 -9.70
N ARG A 89 -5.95 -12.20 -9.45
CA ARG A 89 -6.93 -12.89 -8.59
C ARG A 89 -6.94 -12.34 -7.17
N THR A 90 -5.77 -12.01 -6.62
CA THR A 90 -5.63 -11.40 -5.29
C THR A 90 -6.30 -10.01 -5.25
N CYS A 91 -6.05 -9.17 -6.25
CA CYS A 91 -6.65 -7.83 -6.35
C CYS A 91 -8.18 -7.92 -6.50
N ASN A 92 -8.66 -8.81 -7.37
CA ASN A 92 -10.10 -9.00 -7.61
C ASN A 92 -10.84 -9.45 -6.35
N LEU A 93 -10.30 -10.44 -5.64
CA LEU A 93 -10.89 -10.92 -4.37
C LEU A 93 -10.96 -9.81 -3.32
N ALA A 94 -9.88 -9.03 -3.16
CA ALA A 94 -9.87 -7.93 -2.20
C ALA A 94 -10.98 -6.91 -2.51
N LYS A 95 -11.15 -6.55 -3.78
CA LYS A 95 -12.24 -5.66 -4.22
C LYS A 95 -13.62 -6.28 -4.01
N GLU A 96 -13.79 -7.58 -4.28
CA GLU A 96 -15.04 -8.31 -4.03
C GLU A 96 -15.42 -8.28 -2.54
N LYS A 97 -14.45 -8.39 -1.64
CA LYS A 97 -14.65 -8.24 -0.19
C LYS A 97 -14.78 -6.77 0.26
N GLY A 98 -14.87 -5.83 -0.67
CA GLY A 98 -15.07 -4.41 -0.40
C GLY A 98 -13.82 -3.67 0.08
N LEU A 99 -12.62 -4.23 -0.08
CA LEU A 99 -11.36 -3.54 0.25
C LEU A 99 -10.91 -2.65 -0.91
N LEU A 100 -10.23 -1.55 -0.58
CA LEU A 100 -9.44 -0.82 -1.58
C LEU A 100 -8.11 -1.53 -1.84
N VAL A 101 -7.66 -1.51 -3.10
CA VAL A 101 -6.39 -2.16 -3.49
C VAL A 101 -5.36 -1.12 -3.91
N ILE A 102 -4.20 -1.14 -3.26
CA ILE A 102 -3.06 -0.28 -3.59
C ILE A 102 -1.97 -1.14 -4.24
N GLY A 103 -1.83 -1.05 -5.56
CA GLY A 103 -0.76 -1.73 -6.30
C GLY A 103 0.59 -1.10 -6.03
N ASP A 104 1.44 -1.77 -5.26
CA ASP A 104 2.76 -1.24 -4.95
C ASP A 104 3.76 -1.58 -6.07
N ILE A 105 3.71 -0.81 -7.16
CA ILE A 105 4.41 -1.07 -8.43
C ILE A 105 5.64 -0.19 -8.68
N LYS A 106 5.73 0.96 -8.00
CA LYS A 106 6.83 1.94 -8.08
C LYS A 106 7.28 2.30 -9.50
N ARG A 107 6.34 2.37 -10.47
CA ARG A 107 6.66 2.73 -11.86
C ARG A 107 7.07 4.20 -11.96
N GLY A 108 7.87 4.54 -12.97
CA GLY A 108 8.42 5.88 -13.16
C GLY A 108 9.08 5.97 -14.54
N ASP A 109 8.25 5.92 -15.58
CA ASP A 109 8.64 6.07 -16.99
C ASP A 109 7.99 7.33 -17.57
N ILE A 110 8.25 7.70 -18.84
CA ILE A 110 7.75 8.94 -19.46
C ILE A 110 6.85 8.68 -20.67
N GLY A 111 6.04 9.69 -21.01
CA GLY A 111 5.24 9.71 -22.24
C GLY A 111 4.35 8.48 -22.40
N THR A 112 4.35 7.89 -23.60
CA THR A 112 3.50 6.73 -23.93
C THR A 112 3.78 5.50 -23.07
N THR A 113 5.01 5.32 -22.58
CA THR A 113 5.35 4.20 -21.69
C THR A 113 4.73 4.41 -20.30
N SER A 114 4.74 5.65 -19.80
CA SER A 114 4.02 5.98 -18.56
C SER A 114 2.52 5.71 -18.71
N LYS A 115 1.93 6.09 -19.85
CA LYS A 115 0.52 5.82 -20.15
C LYS A 115 0.21 4.32 -20.17
N ALA A 116 1.05 3.49 -20.78
CA ALA A 116 0.85 2.04 -20.75
C ALA A 116 0.84 1.47 -19.32
N TYR A 117 1.69 1.98 -18.42
CA TYR A 117 1.62 1.59 -17.00
C TYR A 117 0.36 2.12 -16.30
N ALA A 118 -0.06 3.35 -16.59
CA ALA A 118 -1.27 3.93 -16.03
C ALA A 118 -2.52 3.13 -16.47
N ASP A 119 -2.64 2.78 -17.75
CA ASP A 119 -3.73 1.95 -18.29
C ASP A 119 -3.75 0.54 -17.70
N ALA A 120 -2.58 -0.09 -17.55
CA ALA A 120 -2.50 -1.44 -17.00
C ALA A 120 -3.01 -1.55 -15.56
N HIS A 121 -2.84 -0.50 -14.75
CA HIS A 121 -3.13 -0.55 -13.32
C HIS A 121 -4.36 0.26 -12.89
N LEU A 122 -4.52 1.48 -13.40
CA LEU A 122 -5.58 2.43 -13.01
C LEU A 122 -6.65 2.61 -14.08
N GLY A 123 -6.22 2.66 -15.34
CA GLY A 123 -7.05 2.99 -16.49
C GLY A 123 -7.66 1.79 -17.18
N MET A 124 -7.80 1.93 -18.50
CA MET A 124 -8.51 0.98 -19.37
C MET A 124 -7.68 0.74 -20.63
N VAL A 125 -7.53 -0.51 -21.04
CA VAL A 125 -6.87 -0.88 -22.28
C VAL A 125 -7.91 -0.99 -23.39
N GLN A 126 -7.67 -0.31 -24.51
CA GLN A 126 -8.49 -0.47 -25.71
C GLN A 126 -8.08 -1.74 -26.45
N VAL A 127 -9.05 -2.63 -26.67
CA VAL A 127 -8.90 -3.84 -27.49
C VAL A 127 -10.01 -3.81 -28.55
N GLU A 128 -9.64 -3.40 -29.77
CA GLU A 128 -10.60 -3.12 -30.86
C GLU A 128 -11.70 -2.15 -30.41
N ASP A 129 -12.94 -2.61 -30.26
CA ASP A 129 -14.12 -1.85 -29.84
C ASP A 129 -14.36 -1.87 -28.32
N GLU A 130 -13.64 -2.70 -27.57
CA GLU A 130 -13.82 -2.90 -26.14
C GLU A 130 -12.79 -2.13 -25.29
N LYS A 131 -13.23 -1.66 -24.12
CA LYS A 131 -12.35 -1.07 -23.09
C LYS A 131 -12.36 -1.95 -21.85
N LEU A 132 -11.20 -2.50 -21.53
CA LEU A 132 -11.06 -3.51 -20.48
C LEU A 132 -10.09 -3.04 -19.40
N GLU A 133 -10.43 -3.31 -18.14
CA GLU A 133 -9.48 -3.17 -17.04
C GLU A 133 -8.56 -4.39 -16.99
N ALA A 134 -7.25 -4.17 -16.83
CA ALA A 134 -6.29 -5.26 -16.63
C ALA A 134 -6.18 -5.62 -15.14
N PHE A 135 -5.35 -4.92 -14.36
CA PHE A 135 -5.19 -5.21 -12.93
C PHE A 135 -6.20 -4.48 -12.03
N SER A 136 -6.83 -3.41 -12.53
CA SER A 136 -7.93 -2.67 -11.90
C SER A 136 -7.72 -2.33 -10.40
N VAL A 137 -6.53 -1.87 -10.03
CA VAL A 137 -6.29 -1.44 -8.64
C VAL A 137 -6.93 -0.07 -8.39
N ASP A 138 -7.07 0.33 -7.12
CA ASP A 138 -7.66 1.62 -6.74
C ASP A 138 -6.64 2.73 -6.63
N ALA A 139 -5.40 2.39 -6.28
CA ALA A 139 -4.27 3.29 -6.30
C ALA A 139 -2.95 2.56 -6.59
N VAL A 140 -1.90 3.31 -6.95
CA VAL A 140 -0.57 2.76 -7.22
C VAL A 140 0.54 3.52 -6.51
N THR A 141 1.70 2.89 -6.31
CA THR A 141 2.94 3.63 -5.96
C THR A 141 3.74 4.00 -7.21
N VAL A 142 4.34 5.19 -7.22
CA VAL A 142 5.08 5.73 -8.37
C VAL A 142 6.38 6.42 -7.94
N ASN A 143 7.42 6.33 -8.76
CA ASN A 143 8.72 6.94 -8.54
C ASN A 143 8.85 8.24 -9.34
N PRO A 144 9.00 9.41 -8.70
CA PRO A 144 8.99 10.71 -9.37
C PRO A 144 10.33 11.12 -9.99
N TYR A 145 11.34 10.24 -10.02
CA TYR A 145 12.73 10.59 -10.35
C TYR A 145 12.89 11.33 -11.70
N LEU A 146 12.05 11.00 -12.69
CA LEU A 146 12.11 11.61 -14.03
C LEU A 146 11.35 12.96 -14.14
N GLY A 147 10.78 13.45 -13.05
CA GLY A 147 10.05 14.72 -13.00
C GLY A 147 8.56 14.59 -13.34
N ASP A 148 7.90 15.74 -13.58
CA ASP A 148 6.45 15.85 -13.78
C ASP A 148 5.91 14.93 -14.90
N ASP A 149 6.71 14.72 -15.95
CA ASP A 149 6.34 13.92 -17.12
C ASP A 149 6.04 12.46 -16.79
N CYS A 150 6.62 11.91 -15.71
CA CYS A 150 6.35 10.52 -15.34
C CYS A 150 5.02 10.30 -14.63
N LEU A 151 4.38 11.37 -14.15
CA LEU A 151 3.16 11.29 -13.35
C LEU A 151 1.92 11.82 -14.06
N LYS A 152 2.09 12.64 -15.10
CA LYS A 152 0.98 13.29 -15.82
C LYS A 152 -0.08 12.30 -16.30
N GLU A 153 0.34 11.18 -16.88
CA GLU A 153 -0.58 10.15 -17.38
C GLU A 153 -1.36 9.48 -16.24
N PHE A 154 -0.70 9.21 -15.10
CA PHE A 154 -1.37 8.69 -13.91
C PHE A 154 -2.39 9.69 -13.33
N ILE A 155 -2.07 10.99 -13.29
CA ILE A 155 -2.98 12.02 -12.79
C ILE A 155 -4.24 12.10 -13.65
N GLY A 156 -4.10 12.01 -14.99
CA GLY A 156 -5.24 11.98 -15.92
C GLY A 156 -6.17 10.79 -15.65
N ASP A 157 -5.61 9.61 -15.42
CA ASP A 157 -6.39 8.40 -15.09
C ASP A 157 -7.01 8.49 -13.69
N ILE A 158 -6.32 9.10 -12.72
CA ILE A 158 -6.86 9.36 -11.38
C ILE A 158 -8.14 10.20 -11.45
N GLN A 159 -8.13 11.27 -12.25
CA GLN A 159 -9.28 12.15 -12.44
C GLN A 159 -10.42 11.44 -13.17
N THR A 160 -10.09 10.73 -14.25
CA THR A 160 -11.07 10.07 -15.12
C THR A 160 -11.75 8.89 -14.40
N TYR A 161 -10.98 8.05 -13.71
CA TYR A 161 -11.44 6.79 -13.14
C TYR A 161 -11.57 6.82 -11.62
N GLN A 162 -11.43 8.00 -10.99
CA GLN A 162 -11.52 8.21 -9.54
C GLN A 162 -10.57 7.32 -8.73
N LYS A 163 -9.36 7.13 -9.23
CA LYS A 163 -8.28 6.33 -8.63
C LYS A 163 -7.39 7.18 -7.73
N GLY A 164 -6.23 6.67 -7.34
CA GLY A 164 -5.21 7.43 -6.59
C GLY A 164 -3.78 6.98 -6.89
N MET A 165 -2.82 7.69 -6.31
CA MET A 165 -1.42 7.27 -6.31
C MET A 165 -0.68 7.74 -5.06
N PHE A 166 0.42 7.07 -4.73
CA PHE A 166 1.37 7.45 -3.70
C PHE A 166 2.76 7.62 -4.30
N VAL A 167 3.26 8.84 -4.29
CA VAL A 167 4.57 9.19 -4.86
C VAL A 167 5.68 8.91 -3.85
N LEU A 168 6.79 8.28 -4.27
CA LEU A 168 7.94 8.07 -3.39
C LEU A 168 8.58 9.42 -2.99
N VAL A 169 8.51 9.78 -1.70
CA VAL A 169 9.08 11.02 -1.16
C VAL A 169 10.27 10.72 -0.24
N LYS A 170 10.01 9.97 0.84
CA LYS A 170 11.05 9.54 1.79
C LYS A 170 10.86 8.07 2.13
N THR A 171 11.85 7.23 1.84
CA THR A 171 11.77 5.78 2.04
C THR A 171 12.56 5.30 3.27
N SER A 172 12.21 4.13 3.80
CA SER A 172 12.73 3.63 5.08
C SER A 172 14.03 2.82 4.97
N ASN A 173 14.55 2.60 3.75
CA ASN A 173 15.78 1.83 3.59
C ASN A 173 16.99 2.59 4.17
N PRO A 174 17.99 1.87 4.72
CA PRO A 174 19.16 2.49 5.39
C PRO A 174 19.94 3.48 4.51
N THR A 175 19.93 3.26 3.19
CA THR A 175 20.66 4.07 2.21
C THR A 175 19.82 5.19 1.58
N SER A 176 18.58 5.41 2.05
CA SER A 176 17.66 6.41 1.44
C SER A 176 18.28 7.81 1.38
N GLY A 177 19.08 8.18 2.39
CA GLY A 177 19.76 9.47 2.47
C GLY A 177 20.86 9.71 1.44
N GLN A 178 21.32 8.69 0.69
CA GLN A 178 22.32 8.87 -0.37
C GLN A 178 21.86 9.83 -1.47
N LEU A 179 20.54 9.89 -1.70
CA LEU A 179 19.92 10.83 -2.62
C LEU A 179 18.92 11.73 -1.90
N GLN A 180 18.00 11.15 -1.13
CA GLN A 180 16.83 11.87 -0.62
C GLN A 180 17.20 12.98 0.37
N ASP A 181 18.32 12.84 1.08
CA ASP A 181 18.77 13.79 2.11
C ASP A 181 19.84 14.77 1.60
N LEU A 182 20.22 14.68 0.31
CA LEU A 182 21.10 15.67 -0.31
C LEU A 182 20.41 17.03 -0.36
N GLU A 183 21.20 18.09 -0.22
CA GLU A 183 20.71 19.46 -0.28
C GLU A 183 20.86 20.06 -1.68
N SER A 184 19.84 20.77 -2.12
CA SER A 184 19.84 21.58 -3.34
C SER A 184 19.01 22.83 -3.09
N GLY A 185 19.61 24.01 -3.31
CA GLY A 185 18.92 25.28 -3.11
C GLY A 185 18.42 25.53 -1.67
N GLY A 186 19.09 24.95 -0.67
CA GLY A 186 18.73 25.10 0.75
C GLY A 186 17.59 24.18 1.23
N MET A 187 17.15 23.24 0.40
CA MET A 187 16.17 22.21 0.76
C MET A 187 16.74 20.82 0.50
N LYS A 188 16.29 19.82 1.25
CA LYS A 188 16.61 18.42 0.93
C LYS A 188 15.82 17.95 -0.27
N ILE A 189 16.36 17.00 -1.04
CA ILE A 189 15.69 16.46 -2.23
C ILE A 189 14.29 15.93 -1.89
N TYR A 190 14.10 15.24 -0.76
CA TYR A 190 12.76 14.77 -0.36
C TYR A 190 11.77 15.92 -0.14
N GLU A 191 12.23 17.10 0.30
CA GLU A 191 11.37 18.27 0.52
C GLU A 191 10.97 18.93 -0.79
N ILE A 192 11.90 18.95 -1.76
CA ILE A 192 11.62 19.39 -3.14
C ILE A 192 10.55 18.49 -3.76
N VAL A 193 10.72 17.16 -3.66
CA VAL A 193 9.72 16.20 -4.14
C VAL A 193 8.38 16.39 -3.42
N ALA A 194 8.39 16.64 -2.11
CA ALA A 194 7.17 16.95 -1.36
C ALA A 194 6.43 18.19 -1.90
N GLN A 195 7.15 19.26 -2.27
CA GLN A 195 6.53 20.42 -2.91
C GLN A 195 5.92 20.09 -4.28
N MET A 196 6.53 19.18 -5.04
CA MET A 196 5.96 18.69 -6.30
C MET A 196 4.67 17.91 -6.04
N VAL A 197 4.66 17.01 -5.06
CA VAL A 197 3.46 16.26 -4.63
C VAL A 197 2.35 17.22 -4.21
N ASN A 198 2.65 18.25 -3.42
CA ASN A 198 1.68 19.26 -3.01
C ASN A 198 1.13 20.10 -4.19
N ARG A 199 1.88 20.22 -5.29
CA ARG A 199 1.39 20.86 -6.51
C ARG A 199 0.37 19.96 -7.20
N TRP A 200 0.71 18.69 -7.42
CA TRP A 200 -0.14 17.72 -8.10
C TRP A 200 -1.40 17.36 -7.30
N SER A 201 -1.34 17.42 -5.97
CA SER A 201 -2.48 17.14 -5.09
C SER A 201 -3.67 18.07 -5.33
N LYS A 202 -3.43 19.32 -5.75
CA LYS A 202 -4.46 20.34 -6.00
C LYS A 202 -5.50 19.92 -7.04
N GLU A 203 -5.09 19.09 -8.01
CA GLU A 203 -5.93 18.64 -9.11
C GLU A 203 -6.81 17.42 -8.76
N THR A 204 -6.64 16.88 -7.54
CA THR A 204 -7.23 15.61 -7.12
C THR A 204 -7.81 15.68 -5.71
N LEU A 205 -8.19 16.89 -5.26
CA LEU A 205 -8.84 17.11 -3.96
C LEU A 205 -10.22 16.45 -3.91
N GLY A 206 -10.42 15.62 -2.89
CA GLY A 206 -11.69 15.04 -2.51
C GLY A 206 -12.47 15.91 -1.53
N GLU A 207 -13.64 15.40 -1.13
CA GLU A 207 -14.64 16.08 -0.31
C GLU A 207 -14.16 16.32 1.13
N TYR A 208 -13.25 15.47 1.62
CA TYR A 208 -12.67 15.58 2.96
C TYR A 208 -11.45 16.54 3.02
N GLY A 209 -11.14 17.25 1.93
CA GLY A 209 -9.99 18.16 1.85
C GLY A 209 -8.64 17.46 1.64
N TYR A 210 -8.65 16.14 1.43
CA TYR A 210 -7.48 15.34 1.08
C TYR A 210 -7.48 14.98 -0.41
N ALA A 211 -6.30 14.82 -0.98
CA ALA A 211 -6.09 14.52 -2.38
C ALA A 211 -5.87 13.03 -2.65
N SER A 212 -6.30 12.57 -3.83
CA SER A 212 -5.99 11.24 -4.36
C SER A 212 -4.52 11.07 -4.79
N VAL A 213 -3.74 12.16 -4.82
CA VAL A 213 -2.28 12.14 -4.93
C VAL A 213 -1.64 12.28 -3.54
N GLY A 214 -1.18 11.15 -3.03
CA GLY A 214 -0.50 11.00 -1.75
C GLY A 214 1.02 10.85 -1.88
N ALA A 215 1.66 10.57 -0.76
CA ALA A 215 3.11 10.34 -0.67
C ALA A 215 3.43 9.04 0.08
N VAL A 216 4.48 8.36 -0.33
CA VAL A 216 5.14 7.33 0.48
C VAL A 216 6.15 8.04 1.38
N VAL A 217 5.89 7.98 2.69
CA VAL A 217 6.68 8.65 3.72
C VAL A 217 7.00 7.64 4.81
N ALA A 218 8.27 7.28 4.95
CA ALA A 218 8.73 6.48 6.06
C ALA A 218 8.72 7.29 7.37
N ALA A 219 8.13 6.73 8.42
CA ALA A 219 8.06 7.36 9.73
C ALA A 219 9.32 7.13 10.59
N THR A 220 10.48 6.88 9.97
CA THR A 220 11.72 6.56 10.71
C THR A 220 12.28 7.78 11.47
N TYR A 221 11.86 8.99 11.12
CA TYR A 221 12.30 10.25 11.73
C TYR A 221 11.11 11.20 11.95
N PRO A 222 10.62 11.38 13.18
CA PRO A 222 9.45 12.22 13.49
C PRO A 222 9.56 13.65 12.95
N GLU A 223 10.75 14.27 13.02
CA GLU A 223 10.98 15.63 12.50
C GLU A 223 10.79 15.72 10.98
N GLN A 224 11.21 14.69 10.24
CA GLN A 224 11.00 14.65 8.79
C GLN A 224 9.52 14.47 8.47
N ALA A 225 8.83 13.57 9.19
CA ALA A 225 7.39 13.38 9.04
C ALA A 225 6.61 14.69 9.28
N ARG A 226 6.96 15.43 10.35
CA ARG A 226 6.35 16.74 10.66
C ARG A 226 6.59 17.76 9.55
N THR A 227 7.82 17.85 9.08
CA THR A 227 8.19 18.76 7.98
C THR A 227 7.41 18.43 6.70
N LEU A 228 7.36 17.14 6.33
CA LEU A 228 6.61 16.66 5.18
C LEU A 228 5.11 16.89 5.34
N ARG A 229 4.56 16.73 6.55
CA ARG A 229 3.15 16.98 6.82
C ARG A 229 2.78 18.44 6.56
N MET A 230 3.63 19.38 6.98
CA MET A 230 3.48 20.81 6.70
C MET A 230 3.61 21.15 5.20
N LEU A 231 4.52 20.48 4.49
CA LEU A 231 4.75 20.73 3.06
C LEU A 231 3.63 20.20 2.15
N MET A 232 2.93 19.14 2.58
CA MET A 232 1.91 18.46 1.78
C MET A 232 0.57 18.34 2.52
N PRO A 233 -0.06 19.39 3.06
CA PRO A 233 -1.17 19.28 4.01
C PRO A 233 -2.38 18.47 3.51
N ALA A 234 -2.63 18.45 2.20
CA ALA A 234 -3.73 17.71 1.59
C ALA A 234 -3.38 16.27 1.16
N SER A 235 -2.12 15.83 1.22
CA SER A 235 -1.74 14.50 0.72
C SER A 235 -1.81 13.43 1.80
N TYR A 236 -2.41 12.28 1.50
CA TYR A 236 -2.34 11.13 2.40
C TYR A 236 -0.95 10.48 2.37
N PHE A 237 -0.45 10.07 3.53
CA PHE A 237 0.81 9.36 3.65
C PHE A 237 0.59 7.85 3.70
N LEU A 238 1.19 7.13 2.77
CA LEU A 238 1.39 5.69 2.87
C LEU A 238 2.69 5.47 3.64
N VAL A 239 2.57 5.02 4.88
CA VAL A 239 3.69 4.85 5.81
C VAL A 239 4.10 3.39 5.88
N PRO A 240 5.20 2.97 5.22
CA PRO A 240 5.72 1.62 5.36
C PRO A 240 6.58 1.48 6.63
N GLY A 241 6.70 0.25 7.13
CA GLY A 241 7.76 -0.11 8.07
C GLY A 241 7.40 -0.09 9.56
N TYR A 242 6.12 0.05 9.91
CA TYR A 242 5.66 -0.15 11.28
C TYR A 242 5.96 -1.59 11.75
N GLY A 243 6.50 -1.77 12.96
CA GLY A 243 6.85 -3.08 13.52
C GLY A 243 8.17 -3.64 12.97
N ALA A 244 8.19 -4.17 11.75
CA ALA A 244 9.31 -4.92 11.18
C ALA A 244 10.60 -4.12 10.96
N GLN A 245 10.52 -2.77 10.97
CA GLN A 245 11.68 -1.88 10.84
C GLN A 245 11.90 -1.03 12.10
N GLY A 246 11.25 -1.40 13.22
CA GLY A 246 11.43 -0.74 14.52
C GLY A 246 10.61 0.52 14.73
N GLY A 247 9.75 0.92 13.79
CA GLY A 247 8.83 2.05 13.96
C GLY A 247 7.71 1.73 14.95
N THR A 248 7.47 2.65 15.87
CA THR A 248 6.44 2.57 16.93
C THR A 248 5.23 3.44 16.59
N ALA A 249 4.14 3.27 17.34
CA ALA A 249 2.93 4.11 17.20
C ALA A 249 3.21 5.60 17.48
N LYS A 250 4.25 5.91 18.25
CA LYS A 250 4.67 7.29 18.52
C LYS A 250 5.38 7.92 17.32
N ASP A 251 6.16 7.13 16.58
CA ASP A 251 6.96 7.63 15.45
C ASP A 251 6.09 8.06 14.27
N ILE A 252 4.88 7.52 14.17
CA ILE A 252 3.93 7.82 13.09
C ILE A 252 3.00 9.00 13.41
N LEU A 253 2.97 9.52 14.64
CA LEU A 253 2.00 10.56 15.06
C LEU A 253 2.09 11.84 14.24
N ASP A 254 3.31 12.23 13.84
CA ASP A 254 3.57 13.40 13.00
C ASP A 254 3.11 13.21 11.53
N CYS A 255 2.73 11.99 11.13
CA CYS A 255 2.12 11.73 9.82
C CYS A 255 0.63 12.09 9.77
N PHE A 256 -0.05 12.11 10.92
CA PHE A 256 -1.47 12.38 11.04
C PHE A 256 -1.76 13.85 11.33
N ASP A 257 -2.89 14.34 10.83
CA ASP A 257 -3.44 15.63 11.22
C ASP A 257 -4.05 15.59 12.64
N GLU A 258 -4.53 16.74 13.11
CA GLU A 258 -5.21 16.89 14.41
C GLU A 258 -6.49 16.06 14.54
N LYS A 259 -6.99 15.56 13.42
CA LYS A 259 -8.20 14.75 13.33
C LYS A 259 -7.88 13.26 13.25
N GLY A 260 -6.61 12.83 13.29
CA GLY A 260 -6.23 11.41 13.14
C GLY A 260 -6.38 10.88 11.72
N LEU A 261 -6.52 11.76 10.72
CA LEU A 261 -6.51 11.44 9.30
C LEU A 261 -5.15 11.81 8.68
N GLY A 262 -5.01 11.57 7.37
CA GLY A 262 -3.82 11.97 6.62
C GLY A 262 -2.74 10.90 6.50
N ALA A 263 -2.90 9.73 7.14
CA ALA A 263 -1.98 8.60 6.97
C ALA A 263 -2.68 7.23 7.03
N ILE A 264 -2.07 6.27 6.31
CA ILE A 264 -2.34 4.85 6.37
C ILE A 264 -1.03 4.11 6.64
N ILE A 265 -1.07 3.10 7.51
CA ILE A 265 0.10 2.43 8.03
C ILE A 265 0.17 1.03 7.47
N ASN A 266 1.19 0.76 6.65
CA ASN A 266 1.36 -0.53 6.02
C ASN A 266 2.19 -1.48 6.89
N SER A 267 1.66 -2.68 7.10
CA SER A 267 2.39 -3.81 7.65
C SER A 267 2.16 -5.06 6.82
N SER A 268 3.22 -5.82 6.58
CA SER A 268 3.24 -6.97 5.67
C SER A 268 3.65 -8.22 6.43
N ARG A 269 4.96 -8.49 6.53
CA ARG A 269 5.52 -9.68 7.19
C ARG A 269 5.02 -9.90 8.63
N ASP A 270 4.82 -8.83 9.39
CA ASP A 270 4.37 -8.96 10.79
C ASP A 270 2.98 -9.57 10.87
N ILE A 271 2.09 -9.20 9.94
CA ILE A 271 0.72 -9.70 9.83
C ILE A 271 0.69 -11.06 9.13
N LEU A 272 1.27 -11.16 7.92
CA LEU A 272 1.22 -12.38 7.11
C LEU A 272 1.79 -13.61 7.84
N TYR A 273 2.82 -13.40 8.65
CA TYR A 273 3.54 -14.47 9.34
C TYR A 273 3.43 -14.39 10.85
N ALA A 274 2.38 -13.71 11.37
CA ALA A 274 2.12 -13.60 12.79
C ALA A 274 2.10 -14.96 13.50
N TYR A 275 1.58 -16.00 12.84
CA TYR A 275 1.52 -17.36 13.37
C TYR A 275 2.88 -17.95 13.74
N ARG A 276 3.96 -17.52 13.07
CA ARG A 276 5.34 -17.96 13.37
C ARG A 276 5.94 -17.26 14.58
N LYS A 277 5.43 -16.09 14.97
CA LYS A 277 5.92 -15.34 16.13
C LYS A 277 5.46 -15.96 17.44
N ASN A 278 4.24 -16.51 17.45
CA ASN A 278 3.60 -17.11 18.62
C ASN A 278 3.20 -18.58 18.37
N PRO A 279 4.18 -19.48 18.14
CA PRO A 279 3.90 -20.88 17.78
C PRO A 279 3.26 -21.71 18.90
N LYS A 280 3.19 -21.17 20.13
CA LYS A 280 2.45 -21.79 21.24
C LYS A 280 0.94 -21.54 21.16
N GLU A 281 0.52 -20.49 20.46
CA GLU A 281 -0.87 -20.04 20.37
C GLU A 281 -1.48 -20.38 19.01
N TYR A 282 -0.68 -20.34 17.94
CA TYR A 282 -1.13 -20.56 16.57
C TYR A 282 -0.37 -21.70 15.91
N GLY A 283 -1.10 -22.67 15.35
CA GLY A 283 -0.55 -23.64 14.40
C GLY A 283 -0.40 -23.04 13.00
N GLU A 284 0.21 -23.79 12.07
CA GLU A 284 0.25 -23.38 10.66
C GLU A 284 -1.15 -23.22 10.05
N GLU A 285 -2.13 -24.01 10.50
CA GLU A 285 -3.53 -23.93 10.05
C GLU A 285 -4.27 -22.69 10.58
N ASP A 286 -3.77 -22.07 11.66
CA ASP A 286 -4.37 -20.88 12.26
C ASP A 286 -3.78 -19.57 11.71
N PHE A 287 -3.05 -19.61 10.59
CA PHE A 287 -2.35 -18.43 10.06
C PHE A 287 -3.27 -17.24 9.75
N GLY A 288 -4.50 -17.50 9.29
CA GLY A 288 -5.53 -16.45 9.12
C GLY A 288 -5.94 -15.81 10.44
N LYS A 289 -6.18 -16.62 11.49
CA LYS A 289 -6.50 -16.13 12.84
C LYS A 289 -5.36 -15.30 13.42
N ALA A 290 -4.12 -15.76 13.27
CA ALA A 290 -2.94 -15.04 13.73
C ALA A 290 -2.80 -13.69 13.01
N ALA A 291 -3.02 -13.65 11.70
CA ALA A 291 -2.99 -12.40 10.92
C ALA A 291 -4.08 -11.42 11.39
N ARG A 292 -5.30 -11.90 11.65
CA ARG A 292 -6.39 -11.06 12.19
C ARG A 292 -6.04 -10.51 13.57
N ALA A 293 -5.53 -11.36 14.47
CA ALA A 293 -5.14 -10.96 15.81
C ALA A 293 -4.06 -9.87 15.79
N GLU A 294 -3.00 -10.06 15.00
CA GLU A 294 -1.94 -9.07 14.84
C GLU A 294 -2.44 -7.76 14.22
N THR A 295 -3.33 -7.85 13.22
CA THR A 295 -3.94 -6.67 12.59
C THR A 295 -4.78 -5.89 13.59
N SER A 296 -5.53 -6.58 14.45
CA SER A 296 -6.38 -5.97 15.48
C SER A 296 -5.54 -5.30 16.56
N ARG A 297 -4.47 -5.98 17.02
CA ARG A 297 -3.49 -5.42 17.95
C ARG A 297 -2.86 -4.15 17.40
N MET A 298 -2.37 -4.17 16.15
CA MET A 298 -1.78 -3.00 15.51
C MET A 298 -2.78 -1.83 15.37
N ARG A 299 -4.03 -2.13 15.01
CA ARG A 299 -5.11 -1.13 14.94
C ARG A 299 -5.35 -0.49 16.30
N GLU A 300 -5.43 -1.29 17.37
CA GLU A 300 -5.63 -0.80 18.74
C GLU A 300 -4.46 0.08 19.20
N GLU A 301 -3.21 -0.37 18.99
CA GLU A 301 -2.02 0.42 19.33
C GLU A 301 -1.98 1.79 18.64
N ILE A 302 -2.35 1.85 17.35
CA ILE A 302 -2.42 3.12 16.61
C ILE A 302 -3.55 3.99 17.16
N ASN A 303 -4.72 3.41 17.41
CA ASN A 303 -5.88 4.14 17.91
C ASN A 303 -5.62 4.72 19.31
N ASP A 304 -5.00 3.94 20.20
CA ASP A 304 -4.65 4.38 21.56
C ASP A 304 -3.60 5.49 21.50
N ALA A 305 -2.57 5.36 20.66
CA ALA A 305 -1.56 6.41 20.50
C ALA A 305 -2.17 7.71 19.95
N LEU A 306 -3.12 7.63 19.02
CA LEU A 306 -3.85 8.80 18.51
C LEU A 306 -4.73 9.43 19.60
N ASP A 307 -5.44 8.62 20.40
CA ASP A 307 -6.32 9.09 21.48
C ASP A 307 -5.53 9.80 22.60
N GLU A 308 -4.44 9.19 23.05
CA GLU A 308 -3.53 9.76 24.07
C GLU A 308 -2.94 11.11 23.65
N ASN A 309 -2.90 11.40 22.34
CA ASN A 309 -2.38 12.65 21.78
C ASN A 309 -3.49 13.57 21.24
N GLY A 310 -4.76 13.30 21.54
CA GLY A 310 -5.90 14.14 21.16
C GLY A 310 -6.23 14.15 19.66
N LYS A 311 -5.70 13.19 18.90
CA LYS A 311 -5.85 13.07 17.43
C LYS A 311 -6.88 12.02 17.05
N LYS A 312 -8.08 12.02 17.66
CA LYS A 312 -9.08 10.98 17.40
C LYS A 312 -10.31 11.51 16.66
N TYR A 313 -10.60 10.90 15.52
CA TYR A 313 -11.71 11.29 14.65
C TYR A 313 -13.07 10.69 15.06
N TRP A 314 -13.08 9.57 15.80
CA TRP A 314 -14.25 8.69 16.00
C TRP A 314 -14.43 8.14 17.40
#